data_AF-A0A6N7BD29-F1
#
_entry.id   AF-A0A6N7BD29-F1
#
_cell.length_a   1.000
_cell.length_b   1.000
_cell.length_c   1.000
_cell.angle_alpha   90.00
_cell.angle_beta   90.00
_cell.angle_gamma   90.00
#
_symmetry.space_group_name_H-M   'P 1'
#
loop_
_entity.id
_entity.type
_entity.pdbx_description
1 polymer ?
#
loop_
_entity_poly.entity_id
_entity_poly.type
_entity_poly.pdbx_seq_one_letter_code
_entity_poly.pdbx_strand_id
1 'polypeptide(L)'
;MTEKEFISKWIDKIRVELKKFPGDFLKGEECTTLNLPPKLLIFPPPLFNTYQVIDESGETVFSTDEHFKAKYVIYANRTRPKELQIPVNDLRIYEIVRDYEKHLDTFLKDLEFEFKKLFANPKGFKRISLQIFNSLDLIRH
;
A
#
# COMPACT_ATOMS: atom_id res chain seq x y z
N MET A 1 -22.20 18.82 5.97
CA MET A 1 -20.96 18.33 5.34
C MET A 1 -21.31 17.77 3.96
N THR A 2 -20.65 18.25 2.92
CA THR A 2 -20.78 17.72 1.55
C THR A 2 -19.84 16.53 1.32
N GLU A 3 -20.05 15.74 0.27
CA GLU A 3 -19.12 14.66 -0.10
C GLU A 3 -17.69 15.19 -0.35
N LYS A 4 -17.56 16.39 -0.96
CA LYS A 4 -16.27 17.01 -1.24
C LYS A 4 -15.52 17.37 0.05
N GLU A 5 -16.22 17.95 1.02
CA GLU A 5 -15.67 18.26 2.35
C GLU A 5 -15.26 16.98 3.08
N PHE A 6 -16.07 15.93 2.99
CA PHE A 6 -15.77 14.63 3.58
C PHE A 6 -14.50 14.01 2.98
N ILE A 7 -14.36 14.03 1.65
CA ILE A 7 -13.17 13.54 0.94
C ILE A 7 -11.93 14.32 1.40
N SER A 8 -11.97 15.66 1.40
CA SER A 8 -10.83 16.49 1.81
C SER A 8 -10.41 16.18 3.24
N LYS A 9 -11.36 16.13 4.17
CA LYS A 9 -11.11 15.81 5.58
C LYS A 9 -10.40 14.47 5.73
N TRP A 10 -10.85 13.44 5.01
CA TRP A 10 -10.28 12.10 5.12
C TRP A 10 -8.91 11.98 4.47
N ILE A 11 -8.67 12.68 3.35
CA ILE A 11 -7.34 12.78 2.74
C ILE A 11 -6.35 13.39 3.74
N ASP A 12 -6.72 14.50 4.38
CA ASP A 12 -5.85 15.19 5.35
C ASP A 12 -5.59 14.33 6.59
N LYS A 13 -6.63 13.68 7.12
CA LYS A 13 -6.51 12.76 8.26
C LYS A 13 -5.55 11.61 7.95
N ILE A 14 -5.76 10.89 6.84
CA ILE A 14 -4.92 9.74 6.48
C ILE A 14 -3.48 10.20 6.22
N ARG A 15 -3.24 11.35 5.59
CA ARG A 15 -1.87 11.87 5.39
C ARG A 15 -1.08 12.02 6.69
N VAL A 16 -1.74 12.41 7.77
CA VAL A 16 -1.11 12.59 9.09
C VAL A 16 -0.93 11.26 9.82
N GLU A 17 -1.93 10.38 9.75
CA GLU A 17 -1.97 9.13 10.53
C GLU A 17 -1.31 7.93 9.83
N LEU A 18 -1.07 8.03 8.52
CA LEU A 18 -0.54 6.93 7.71
C LEU A 18 0.93 6.65 8.04
N LYS A 19 1.17 5.44 8.52
CA LYS A 19 2.51 4.93 8.77
C LYS A 19 3.33 4.78 7.49
N LYS A 20 4.62 5.10 7.57
CA LYS A 20 5.59 4.94 6.49
C LYS A 20 5.97 3.47 6.35
N PHE A 21 5.61 2.89 5.21
CA PHE A 21 6.01 1.52 4.88
C PHE A 21 7.37 1.51 4.15
N PRO A 22 8.28 0.56 4.46
CA PRO A 22 8.20 -0.40 5.56
C PRO A 22 8.74 0.15 6.90
N GLY A 23 9.35 1.34 6.92
CA GLY A 23 10.11 1.88 8.04
C GLY A 23 9.43 1.79 9.41
N ASP A 24 8.16 2.20 9.51
CA ASP A 24 7.39 2.18 10.78
C ASP A 24 6.93 0.77 11.20
N PHE A 25 7.14 -0.24 10.35
CA PHE A 25 6.75 -1.64 10.57
C PHE A 25 7.95 -2.56 10.84
N LEU A 26 9.16 -2.12 10.48
CA LEU A 26 10.41 -2.77 10.84
C LEU A 26 10.68 -2.58 12.35
N LYS A 27 11.14 -3.65 13.00
CA LYS A 27 11.42 -3.75 14.44
C LYS A 27 12.82 -4.29 14.70
N GLY A 28 13.82 -3.78 13.97
CA GLY A 28 15.23 -4.12 14.17
C GLY A 28 15.62 -5.50 13.63
N GLU A 29 14.87 -6.01 12.65
CA GLU A 29 15.16 -7.29 12.02
C GLU A 29 16.37 -7.18 11.08
N GLU A 30 17.08 -8.29 10.91
CA GLU A 30 18.15 -8.38 9.92
C GLU A 30 17.55 -8.20 8.52
N CYS A 31 18.09 -7.23 7.77
CA CYS A 31 17.61 -6.87 6.46
C CYS A 31 18.73 -6.97 5.42
N THR A 32 18.36 -7.30 4.19
CA THR A 32 19.17 -7.03 3.00
C THR A 32 18.74 -5.73 2.35
N THR A 33 19.67 -5.10 1.63
CA THR A 33 19.40 -3.91 0.83
C THR A 33 19.10 -4.32 -0.61
N LEU A 34 17.94 -3.93 -1.11
CA LEU A 34 17.58 -3.98 -2.53
C LEU A 34 17.68 -2.58 -3.13
N ASN A 35 18.46 -2.43 -4.20
CA ASN A 35 18.47 -1.20 -4.98
C ASN A 35 17.23 -1.16 -5.87
N LEU A 36 16.51 -0.03 -5.82
CA LEU A 36 15.32 0.19 -6.62
C LEU A 36 15.51 1.41 -7.53
N PRO A 37 14.98 1.37 -8.77
CA PRO A 37 14.90 2.56 -9.58
C PRO A 37 13.92 3.54 -8.91
N PRO A 38 14.24 4.85 -8.82
CA PRO A 38 13.34 5.84 -8.24
C PRO A 38 12.20 6.21 -9.21
N LYS A 39 11.46 5.20 -9.68
CA LYS A 39 10.40 5.27 -10.69
C LYS A 39 9.14 4.56 -10.20
N LEU A 40 8.04 4.71 -10.93
CA LEU A 40 6.85 3.90 -10.68
C LEU A 40 7.15 2.44 -11.02
N LEU A 41 6.76 1.54 -10.12
CA LEU A 41 6.82 0.10 -10.33
C LEU A 41 5.40 -0.45 -10.42
N ILE A 42 5.25 -1.49 -11.22
CA ILE A 42 3.98 -2.13 -11.55
C ILE A 42 4.05 -3.58 -11.07
N PHE A 43 2.94 -4.06 -10.51
CA PHE A 43 2.78 -5.44 -10.06
C PHE A 43 1.79 -6.19 -10.96
N PRO A 44 2.26 -6.77 -12.09
CA PRO A 44 1.41 -7.56 -12.97
C PRO A 44 0.97 -8.88 -12.31
N PRO A 45 -0.04 -9.57 -12.88
CA PRO A 45 -0.35 -10.94 -12.53
C PRO A 45 0.88 -11.85 -12.66
N PRO A 46 1.01 -12.89 -11.83
CA PRO A 46 2.17 -13.78 -11.86
C PRO A 46 2.27 -14.55 -13.18
N LEU A 47 3.50 -14.84 -13.59
CA LEU A 47 3.82 -15.61 -14.79
C LEU A 47 4.55 -16.89 -14.36
N PHE A 48 3.98 -18.06 -14.64
CA PHE A 48 4.52 -19.37 -14.22
C PHE A 48 4.83 -19.48 -12.71
N ASN A 49 3.91 -19.03 -11.85
CA ASN A 49 4.07 -18.97 -10.38
C ASN A 49 5.18 -18.03 -9.87
N THR A 50 5.82 -17.27 -10.75
CA THR A 50 6.76 -16.22 -10.34
C THR A 50 6.07 -14.86 -10.39
N TYR A 51 6.18 -14.12 -9.29
CA TYR A 51 5.76 -12.74 -9.18
C TYR A 51 6.88 -11.83 -9.68
N GLN A 52 6.51 -10.88 -10.52
CA GLN A 52 7.43 -9.88 -11.05
C GLN A 52 6.98 -8.49 -10.62
N VAL A 53 7.95 -7.65 -10.30
CA VAL A 53 7.80 -6.21 -10.16
C VAL A 53 8.55 -5.60 -11.33
N ILE A 54 7.82 -4.90 -12.19
CA ILE A 54 8.34 -4.33 -13.43
C ILE A 54 8.31 -2.81 -13.37
N ASP A 55 9.09 -2.16 -14.20
CA ASP A 55 8.98 -0.72 -14.42
C ASP A 55 7.95 -0.39 -15.52
N GLU A 56 7.82 0.90 -15.84
CA GLU A 56 6.92 1.40 -16.89
C GLU A 56 7.29 0.94 -18.31
N SER A 57 8.52 0.48 -18.54
CA SER A 57 8.98 -0.06 -19.82
C SER A 57 8.74 -1.58 -19.93
N GLY A 58 8.27 -2.21 -18.85
CA GLY A 58 8.05 -3.65 -18.76
C GLY A 58 9.31 -4.43 -18.36
N GLU A 59 10.40 -3.75 -17.97
CA GLU A 59 11.61 -4.42 -17.52
C GLU A 59 11.44 -4.93 -16.08
N THR A 60 11.90 -6.16 -15.82
CA THR A 60 11.82 -6.75 -14.48
C THR A 60 12.85 -6.12 -13.57
N VAL A 61 12.36 -5.47 -12.51
CA VAL A 61 13.18 -4.85 -11.45
C VAL A 61 13.40 -5.82 -10.29
N PHE A 62 12.39 -6.65 -9.98
CA PHE A 62 12.47 -7.65 -8.93
C PHE A 62 11.58 -8.84 -9.27
N SER A 63 12.01 -10.05 -8.91
CA SER A 63 11.24 -11.28 -9.10
C SER A 63 11.38 -12.19 -7.91
N THR A 64 10.31 -12.94 -7.63
CA THR A 64 10.24 -13.86 -6.50
C THR A 64 9.08 -14.83 -6.68
N ASP A 65 9.17 -16.02 -6.11
CA ASP A 65 8.03 -16.95 -6.05
C ASP A 65 7.12 -16.68 -4.82
N GLU A 66 7.51 -15.72 -3.95
CA GLU A 66 6.80 -15.37 -2.73
C GLU A 66 5.93 -14.11 -2.91
N HIS A 67 4.60 -14.29 -2.94
CA HIS A 67 3.63 -13.21 -3.16
C HIS A 67 3.81 -12.01 -2.20
N PHE A 68 4.01 -12.29 -0.92
CA PHE A 68 4.16 -11.26 0.11
C PHE A 68 5.44 -10.45 -0.06
N LYS A 69 6.49 -11.06 -0.64
CA LYS A 69 7.75 -10.39 -0.91
C LYS A 69 7.60 -9.42 -2.09
N ALA A 70 6.88 -9.81 -3.14
CA ALA A 70 6.52 -8.90 -4.22
C ALA A 70 5.66 -7.72 -3.72
N LYS A 71 4.62 -8.00 -2.90
CA LYS A 71 3.81 -6.94 -2.26
C LYS A 71 4.64 -5.98 -1.42
N TYR A 72 5.58 -6.50 -0.64
CA TYR A 72 6.46 -5.68 0.19
C TYR A 72 7.23 -4.67 -0.66
N VAL A 73 7.84 -5.11 -1.76
CA VAL A 73 8.57 -4.22 -2.69
C VAL A 73 7.65 -3.14 -3.26
N ILE A 74 6.44 -3.52 -3.68
CA ILE A 74 5.47 -2.59 -4.28
C ILE A 74 4.96 -1.56 -3.27
N TYR A 75 4.58 -1.98 -2.06
CA TYR A 75 4.12 -1.07 -1.02
C TYR A 75 5.23 -0.10 -0.58
N ALA A 76 6.48 -0.56 -0.54
CA ALA A 76 7.63 0.29 -0.26
C ALA A 76 7.93 1.27 -1.41
N ASN A 77 7.65 0.89 -2.66
CA ASN A 77 7.88 1.74 -3.82
C ASN A 77 6.95 2.96 -3.89
N ARG A 78 5.93 3.05 -3.03
CA ARG A 78 5.02 4.21 -2.99
C ARG A 78 5.76 5.55 -2.84
N THR A 79 6.87 5.58 -2.11
CA THR A 79 7.73 6.78 -1.97
C THR A 79 8.89 6.84 -2.96
N ARG A 80 8.96 5.91 -3.92
CA ARG A 80 10.02 5.77 -4.94
C ARG A 80 11.43 5.84 -4.33
N PRO A 81 11.72 5.02 -3.30
CA PRO A 81 13.04 5.04 -2.67
C PRO A 81 14.11 4.51 -3.63
N LYS A 82 15.36 4.93 -3.44
CA LYS A 82 16.52 4.37 -4.17
C LYS A 82 16.96 3.03 -3.63
N GLU A 83 16.71 2.79 -2.34
CA GLU A 83 17.14 1.61 -1.60
C GLU A 83 15.99 1.16 -0.70
N LEU A 84 15.82 -0.16 -0.60
CA LEU A 84 14.80 -0.79 0.21
C LEU A 84 15.43 -1.82 1.15
N GLN A 85 15.17 -1.67 2.44
CA GLN A 85 15.49 -2.70 3.43
C GLN A 85 14.42 -3.78 3.42
N ILE A 86 14.82 -5.03 3.19
CA ILE A 86 13.94 -6.20 3.14
C ILE A 86 14.40 -7.20 4.21
N PRO A 87 13.55 -7.61 5.16
CA PRO A 87 13.90 -8.64 6.13
C PRO A 87 14.36 -9.93 5.45
N VAL A 88 15.39 -10.57 6.02
CA VAL A 88 15.89 -11.87 5.52
C VAL A 88 14.88 -13.00 5.72
N ASN A 89 14.02 -12.87 6.73
CA ASN A 89 13.03 -13.87 7.10
C ASN A 89 11.68 -13.62 6.40
N ASP A 90 11.24 -14.55 5.55
CA ASP A 90 10.00 -14.44 4.78
C ASP A 90 8.74 -14.42 5.67
N LEU A 91 8.74 -15.09 6.83
CA LEU A 91 7.65 -14.98 7.80
C LEU A 91 7.49 -13.53 8.27
N ARG A 92 8.62 -12.83 8.45
CA ARG A 92 8.58 -11.43 8.89
C ARG A 92 8.08 -10.49 7.81
N ILE A 93 8.46 -10.74 6.55
CA ILE A 93 7.90 -10.03 5.40
C ILE A 93 6.37 -10.19 5.36
N TYR A 94 5.87 -11.42 5.52
CA TYR A 94 4.44 -11.71 5.61
C TYR A 94 3.75 -10.89 6.71
N GLU A 95 4.28 -10.90 7.93
CA GLU A 95 3.71 -10.17 9.06
C GLU A 95 3.67 -8.66 8.81
N ILE A 96 4.76 -8.08 8.30
CA ILE A 96 4.84 -6.64 8.01
C ILE A 96 3.81 -6.23 6.96
N VAL A 97 3.68 -7.01 5.88
CA VAL A 97 2.67 -6.76 4.85
C VAL A 97 1.26 -6.87 5.42
N ARG A 98 0.99 -7.88 6.26
CA ARG A 98 -0.30 -8.07 6.93
C ARG A 98 -0.64 -6.93 7.88
N ASP A 99 0.34 -6.45 8.66
CA ASP A 99 0.17 -5.32 9.57
C ASP A 99 -0.12 -4.02 8.83
N TYR A 100 0.55 -3.80 7.70
CA TYR A 100 0.29 -2.66 6.83
C TYR A 100 -1.11 -2.73 6.19
N GLU A 101 -1.49 -3.86 5.63
CA GLU A 101 -2.84 -4.04 5.07
C GLU A 101 -3.92 -3.87 6.15
N LYS A 102 -3.69 -4.38 7.37
CA LYS A 102 -4.60 -4.17 8.51
C LYS A 102 -4.71 -2.70 8.88
N HIS A 103 -3.61 -1.94 8.84
CA HIS A 103 -3.63 -0.50 9.05
C HIS A 103 -4.47 0.23 8.00
N LEU A 104 -4.35 -0.14 6.72
CA LEU A 104 -5.22 0.39 5.66
C LEU A 104 -6.69 0.02 5.87
N ASP A 105 -6.96 -1.24 6.26
CA ASP A 105 -8.31 -1.72 6.55
C ASP A 105 -8.95 -0.97 7.72
N THR A 106 -8.17 -0.48 8.71
CA THR A 106 -8.72 0.36 9.78
C THR A 106 -9.23 1.71 9.28
N PHE A 107 -8.49 2.38 8.39
CA PHE A 107 -8.98 3.61 7.76
C PHE A 107 -10.27 3.37 6.98
N LEU A 108 -10.34 2.27 6.21
CA LEU A 108 -11.53 1.96 5.42
C LEU A 108 -12.77 1.73 6.30
N LYS A 109 -12.61 1.02 7.42
CA LYS A 109 -13.70 0.78 8.39
C LYS A 109 -14.19 2.07 9.04
N ASP A 110 -13.27 2.92 9.49
CA ASP A 110 -13.63 4.18 10.12
C ASP A 110 -14.30 5.14 9.13
N LEU A 111 -13.81 5.16 7.89
CA LEU A 111 -14.38 5.93 6.78
C LEU A 111 -15.80 5.43 6.47
N GLU A 112 -16.03 4.12 6.46
CA GLU A 112 -17.36 3.53 6.25
C GLU A 112 -18.33 3.89 7.38
N PHE A 113 -17.86 3.80 8.62
CA PHE A 113 -18.64 4.12 9.79
C PHE A 113 -19.07 5.60 9.81
N GLU A 114 -18.13 6.51 9.54
CA GLU A 114 -18.44 7.94 9.48
C GLU A 114 -19.32 8.28 8.28
N PHE A 115 -19.08 7.67 7.11
CA PHE A 115 -19.88 7.87 5.92
C PHE A 115 -21.35 7.51 6.15
N LYS A 116 -21.61 6.33 6.74
CA LYS A 116 -22.98 5.87 7.05
C LYS A 116 -23.73 6.77 8.03
N LYS A 117 -23.02 7.51 8.89
CA LYS A 117 -23.62 8.47 9.82
C LYS A 117 -24.02 9.78 9.12
N LEU A 118 -23.27 10.19 8.12
CA LEU A 118 -23.44 11.49 7.47
C LEU A 118 -24.30 11.41 6.21
N PHE A 119 -24.30 10.26 5.52
CA PHE A 119 -24.96 10.09 4.23
C PHE A 119 -25.93 8.91 4.27
N ALA A 120 -27.18 9.13 3.90
CA ALA A 120 -28.22 8.10 3.86
C ALA A 120 -28.09 7.12 2.68
N ASN A 121 -27.25 7.43 1.68
CA ASN A 121 -27.11 6.61 0.47
C ASN A 121 -25.85 5.71 0.54
N PRO A 122 -26.00 4.39 0.76
CA PRO A 122 -24.85 3.48 0.86
C PRO A 122 -24.10 3.30 -0.46
N LYS A 123 -24.72 3.58 -1.62
CA LYS A 123 -24.10 3.36 -2.94
C LYS A 123 -22.94 4.32 -3.22
N GLY A 124 -22.85 5.46 -2.51
CA GLY A 124 -21.79 6.45 -2.70
C GLY A 124 -20.44 6.04 -2.09
N PHE A 125 -20.45 5.17 -1.07
CA PHE A 125 -19.27 4.86 -0.28
C PHE A 125 -18.11 4.32 -1.12
N LYS A 126 -18.36 3.29 -1.95
CA LYS A 126 -17.33 2.64 -2.77
C LYS A 126 -16.59 3.63 -3.69
N ARG A 127 -17.32 4.57 -4.29
CA ARG A 127 -16.73 5.62 -5.13
C ARG A 127 -15.86 6.56 -4.32
N ILE A 128 -16.36 7.00 -3.16
CA ILE A 128 -15.67 7.95 -2.28
C ILE A 128 -14.43 7.34 -1.66
N SER A 129 -14.51 6.11 -1.13
CA SER A 129 -13.36 5.40 -0.56
C SER A 129 -12.27 5.19 -1.62
N LEU A 130 -12.65 4.79 -2.85
CA LEU A 130 -11.71 4.64 -3.95
C LEU A 130 -11.04 5.96 -4.33
N GLN A 131 -11.81 7.06 -4.41
CA GLN A 131 -11.27 8.38 -4.71
C GLN A 131 -10.25 8.83 -3.65
N ILE A 132 -10.54 8.61 -2.37
CA ILE A 132 -9.64 8.94 -1.26
C ILE A 132 -8.36 8.11 -1.34
N PHE A 133 -8.46 6.78 -1.48
CA PHE A 133 -7.29 5.90 -1.51
C PHE A 133 -6.41 6.16 -2.75
N ASN A 134 -7.02 6.39 -3.93
CA ASN A 134 -6.28 6.72 -5.15
C ASN A 134 -5.55 8.07 -5.02
N SER A 135 -6.14 9.06 -4.35
CA SER A 135 -5.48 10.36 -4.13
C SER A 135 -4.25 10.30 -3.21
N LEU A 136 -4.04 9.16 -2.55
CA LEU A 136 -2.95 8.89 -1.61
C LEU A 136 -2.00 7.78 -2.10
N ASP A 137 -2.20 7.30 -3.33
CA ASP A 137 -1.51 6.15 -3.91
C ASP A 137 -1.58 4.89 -3.00
N LEU A 138 -2.72 4.69 -2.33
CA LEU A 138 -3.00 3.54 -1.46
C LEU A 138 -3.70 2.43 -2.25
N ILE A 139 -2.98 1.83 -3.18
CA ILE A 139 -3.48 0.70 -3.97
C ILE A 139 -3.15 -0.60 -3.22
N ARG A 140 -4.16 -1.45 -3.02
CA ARG A 140 -3.98 -2.80 -2.49
C ARG A 140 -3.66 -3.74 -3.66
N HIS A 141 -2.57 -4.48 -3.53
CA HIS A 141 -2.16 -5.51 -4.49
C HIS A 141 -2.32 -6.91 -3.89
#